data_AF-A0A2G4KBZ8-F1
#
_entry.id   AF-A0A2G4KBZ8-F1
#
_cell.length_a   1.000
_cell.length_b   1.000
_cell.length_c   1.000
_cell.angle_alpha   90.00
_cell.angle_beta   90.00
_cell.angle_gamma   90.00
#
_symmetry.space_group_name_H-M   'P 1'
#
loop_
_entity.id
_entity.type
_entity.pdbx_description
1 polymer ?
#
loop_
_entity_poly.entity_id
_entity_poly.type
_entity_poly.pdbx_seq_one_letter_code
_entity_poly.pdbx_strand_id
1 'polypeptide(L)'
;MADYLLLMHDDAIGERAADWPLYLEQLSIKGRLRGGSAIGTGACFRKEGAPGPESGRLTGFIRIVADDLQDAETCLMGNPVYEAGGTVEIRLLPESE
;
A
#
# COMPACT_ATOMS: atom_id res chain seq x y z
N MET A 1 -18.55 0.69 2.70
CA MET A 1 -17.11 0.85 2.42
C MET A 1 -16.39 -0.45 2.74
N ALA A 2 -15.50 -0.87 1.85
CA ALA A 2 -14.64 -2.03 2.02
C ALA A 2 -13.20 -1.58 2.30
N ASP A 3 -12.40 -2.49 2.86
CA ASP A 3 -10.97 -2.27 3.03
C ASP A 3 -10.23 -2.50 1.71
N TYR A 4 -9.23 -1.65 1.46
CA TYR A 4 -8.30 -1.80 0.36
C TYR A 4 -6.86 -1.70 0.88
N LEU A 5 -5.95 -2.42 0.25
CA LEU A 5 -4.51 -2.23 0.40
C LEU A 5 -3.99 -1.42 -0.78
N LEU A 6 -3.25 -0.37 -0.46
CA LEU A 6 -2.30 0.27 -1.36
C LEU A 6 -0.94 -0.39 -1.09
N LEU A 7 -0.37 -1.01 -2.11
CA LEU A 7 0.91 -1.73 -2.05
C LEU A 7 1.92 -0.96 -2.90
N MET A 8 2.99 -0.48 -2.26
CA MET A 8 3.99 0.36 -2.92
C MET A 8 5.12 -0.49 -3.48
N HIS A 9 5.42 -0.34 -4.76
CA HIS A 9 6.53 -1.02 -5.43
C HIS A 9 7.85 -0.23 -5.29
N ASP A 10 8.98 -0.93 -5.36
CA ASP A 10 10.36 -0.40 -5.34
C ASP A 10 10.80 0.14 -6.72
N ASP A 11 9.97 0.94 -7.37
CA ASP A 11 10.22 1.49 -8.71
C ASP A 11 10.09 3.02 -8.81
N ALA A 12 9.73 3.69 -7.71
CA ALA A 12 9.75 5.15 -7.63
C ALA A 12 11.18 5.71 -7.62
N ILE A 13 11.43 6.75 -8.43
CA ILE A 13 12.70 7.48 -8.43
C ILE A 13 12.45 8.87 -7.84
N GLY A 14 12.90 9.10 -6.61
CA GLY A 14 12.76 10.40 -5.93
C GLY A 14 11.60 10.48 -4.93
N GLU A 15 11.05 9.33 -4.52
CA GLU A 15 10.22 9.25 -3.30
C GLU A 15 11.02 9.80 -2.10
N ARG A 16 10.36 10.60 -1.26
CA ARG A 16 10.99 11.23 -0.10
C ARG A 16 10.27 10.85 1.17
N ALA A 17 11.05 10.33 2.12
CA ALA A 17 10.57 9.99 3.46
C ALA A 17 9.79 11.13 4.14
N ALA A 18 10.18 12.39 3.88
CA ALA A 18 9.57 13.59 4.46
C ALA A 18 8.15 13.89 3.96
N ASP A 19 7.72 13.32 2.83
CA ASP A 19 6.39 13.56 2.25
C ASP A 19 5.31 12.65 2.86
N TRP A 20 5.70 11.53 3.47
CA TRP A 20 4.78 10.57 4.08
C TRP A 20 3.88 11.13 5.19
N PRO A 21 4.39 11.90 6.17
CA PRO A 21 3.55 12.41 7.26
C PRO A 21 2.36 13.23 6.75
N LEU A 22 2.59 14.10 5.76
CA LEU A 22 1.54 14.93 5.17
C LEU A 22 0.48 14.08 4.45
N TYR A 23 0.90 13.10 3.66
CA TYR A 23 -0.01 12.21 2.96
C TYR A 23 -0.86 11.36 3.91
N LEU A 24 -0.24 10.76 4.92
CA LEU A 24 -0.93 9.95 5.93
C LEU A 24 -1.91 10.80 6.76
N GLU A 25 -1.54 12.04 7.09
CA GLU A 25 -2.43 12.99 7.75
C GLU A 25 -3.66 13.31 6.88
N GLN A 26 -3.49 13.55 5.58
CA GLN A 26 -4.61 13.81 4.66
C GLN A 26 -5.57 12.61 4.58
N LEU A 27 -5.06 11.37 4.52
CA LEU A 27 -5.90 10.17 4.56
C LEU A 27 -6.63 10.03 5.90
N SER A 28 -5.97 10.37 7.00
CA SER A 28 -6.55 10.34 8.35
C SER A 28 -7.69 11.36 8.49
N ILE A 29 -7.48 12.61 8.08
CA ILE A 29 -8.48 13.68 8.10
C ILE A 29 -9.71 13.32 7.24
N LYS A 30 -9.49 12.66 6.09
CA LYS A 30 -10.57 12.15 5.23
C LYS A 30 -11.27 10.90 5.80
N GLY A 31 -10.86 10.40 6.97
CA GLY A 31 -11.42 9.20 7.60
C GLY A 31 -11.08 7.89 6.86
N ARG A 32 -10.12 7.93 5.92
CA ARG A 32 -9.78 6.82 5.02
C ARG A 32 -8.75 5.87 5.62
N LEU A 33 -7.80 6.38 6.40
CA LEU A 33 -6.68 5.59 6.91
C LEU A 33 -7.14 4.53 7.94
N ARG A 34 -6.64 3.29 7.79
CA ARG A 34 -6.86 2.18 8.74
C ARG A 34 -5.55 1.60 9.29
N GLY A 35 -4.42 1.99 8.72
CA GLY A 35 -3.08 1.60 9.15
C GLY A 35 -2.13 1.49 7.97
N GLY A 36 -0.88 1.17 8.26
CA GLY A 36 0.14 1.01 7.23
C GLY A 36 1.52 0.90 7.85
N SER A 37 2.49 0.47 7.06
CA SER A 37 3.90 0.40 7.45
C SER A 37 4.79 0.32 6.21
N ALA A 38 6.05 0.72 6.38
CA ALA A 38 7.11 0.24 5.51
C ALA A 38 7.26 -1.29 5.66
N ILE A 39 7.66 -1.95 4.59
CA ILE A 39 7.97 -3.39 4.54
C ILE A 39 9.49 -3.52 4.50
N GLY A 40 10.03 -4.28 5.46
CA GLY A 40 11.46 -4.60 5.54
C GLY A 40 11.82 -5.89 4.81
N THR A 41 12.99 -6.44 5.14
CA THR A 41 13.41 -7.75 4.64
C THR A 41 12.49 -8.87 5.16
N GLY A 42 12.41 -9.96 4.40
CA GLY A 42 11.55 -11.11 4.72
C GLY A 42 12.16 -12.44 4.32
N ALA A 43 11.35 -13.50 4.39
CA ALA A 43 11.66 -14.83 3.89
C ALA A 43 10.37 -15.57 3.54
N CYS A 44 10.43 -16.50 2.58
CA CYS A 44 9.30 -17.35 2.23
C CYS A 44 9.38 -18.71 2.93
N PHE A 45 8.25 -19.15 3.47
CA PHE A 45 8.13 -20.42 4.17
C PHE A 45 7.04 -21.27 3.52
N ARG A 46 7.25 -22.58 3.45
CA ARG A 46 6.26 -23.56 3.02
C ARG A 46 6.36 -24.77 3.93
N LYS A 47 5.20 -25.34 4.31
CA LYS A 47 5.13 -26.48 5.24
C LYS A 47 5.91 -27.70 4.72
N GLU A 48 5.77 -27.99 3.42
CA GLU A 48 6.44 -29.11 2.75
C GLU A 48 6.92 -28.69 1.36
N GLY A 49 8.12 -29.13 0.97
CA GLY A 49 8.76 -28.75 -0.29
C GLY A 49 9.44 -27.38 -0.25
N ALA A 50 10.07 -27.00 -1.37
CA ALA A 50 10.74 -25.71 -1.48
C ALA A 50 9.70 -24.56 -1.45
N PRO A 51 9.94 -23.45 -0.74
CA PRO A 51 9.04 -22.30 -0.77
C PRO A 51 8.97 -21.68 -2.17
N GLY A 52 7.88 -20.95 -2.43
CA GLY A 52 7.80 -20.10 -3.62
C GLY A 52 8.79 -18.93 -3.54
N PRO A 53 8.98 -18.19 -4.64
CA PRO A 53 9.79 -16.99 -4.63
C PRO A 53 9.19 -15.94 -3.70
N GLU A 54 10.04 -15.07 -3.18
CA GLU A 54 9.59 -13.85 -2.53
C GLU A 54 8.73 -13.02 -3.48
N SER A 55 7.65 -12.45 -2.93
CA SER A 55 6.83 -11.50 -3.67
C SER A 55 7.72 -10.35 -4.16
N GLY A 56 7.41 -9.80 -5.34
CA GLY A 56 8.15 -8.67 -5.90
C GLY A 56 8.28 -7.52 -4.89
N ARG A 57 9.33 -6.69 -5.06
CA ARG A 57 9.81 -5.70 -4.08
C ARG A 57 8.75 -4.68 -3.66
N LEU A 58 7.90 -5.06 -2.72
CA LEU A 58 6.99 -4.14 -2.05
C LEU A 58 7.77 -3.46 -0.93
N THR A 59 7.76 -2.13 -0.92
CA THR A 59 8.47 -1.29 0.06
C THR A 59 7.57 -0.83 1.20
N GLY A 60 6.26 -0.96 1.04
CA GLY A 60 5.29 -0.65 2.09
C GLY A 60 3.87 -1.02 1.70
N PHE A 61 2.99 -0.90 2.69
CA PHE A 61 1.55 -1.01 2.49
C PHE A 61 0.80 0.06 3.29
N ILE A 62 -0.37 0.44 2.78
CA ILE A 62 -1.36 1.24 3.52
C ILE A 62 -2.71 0.55 3.39
N ARG A 63 -3.39 0.37 4.52
CA ARG A 63 -4.80 -0.05 4.55
C ARG A 63 -5.68 1.20 4.59
N ILE A 64 -6.59 1.30 3.63
CA ILE A 64 -7.59 2.35 3.55
C ILE A 64 -9.00 1.75 3.50
N VAL A 65 -10.00 2.60 3.71
CA VAL A 65 -11.40 2.27 3.48
C VAL A 65 -11.96 3.10 2.31
N ALA A 66 -12.69 2.46 1.41
CA ALA A 66 -13.29 3.11 0.24
C ALA A 66 -14.63 2.46 -0.14
N ASP A 67 -15.46 3.16 -0.90
CA ASP A 67 -16.76 2.62 -1.35
C ASP A 67 -16.59 1.60 -2.46
N ASP A 68 -15.67 1.86 -3.40
CA ASP A 68 -15.29 0.97 -4.49
C ASP A 68 -13.84 1.24 -4.93
N LEU A 69 -13.39 0.57 -6.00
CA LEU A 69 -12.04 0.74 -6.53
C LEU A 69 -11.80 2.17 -7.06
N GLN A 70 -12.81 2.78 -7.68
CA GLN A 70 -12.69 4.13 -8.25
C GLN A 70 -12.55 5.18 -7.15
N ASP A 71 -13.25 5.01 -6.03
CA ASP A 71 -13.11 5.83 -4.83
C ASP A 71 -11.76 5.59 -4.14
N ALA A 72 -11.27 4.34 -4.11
CA ALA A 72 -9.94 4.00 -3.60
C ALA A 72 -8.81 4.68 -4.40
N GLU A 73 -8.93 4.78 -5.73
CA GLU A 73 -7.97 5.50 -6.58
C GLU A 73 -7.79 6.97 -6.17
N THR A 74 -8.82 7.61 -5.61
CA THR A 74 -8.71 9.00 -5.13
C THR A 74 -7.71 9.15 -3.98
N CYS A 75 -7.39 8.05 -3.29
CA CYS A 75 -6.38 8.01 -2.24
C CYS A 75 -4.95 7.94 -2.77
N LEU A 76 -4.73 7.81 -4.10
CA LEU A 76 -3.40 7.89 -4.70
C LEU A 76 -2.85 9.32 -4.72
N MET A 77 -3.73 10.33 -4.75
CA MET A 77 -3.33 11.73 -4.77
C MET A 77 -2.49 12.07 -3.54
N GLY A 78 -1.25 12.53 -3.77
CA GLY A 78 -0.29 12.86 -2.73
C GLY A 78 0.48 11.65 -2.18
N ASN A 79 0.26 10.42 -2.66
CA ASN A 79 1.05 9.26 -2.27
C ASN A 79 2.50 9.43 -2.77
N PRO A 80 3.52 9.45 -1.89
CA PRO A 80 4.89 9.75 -2.30
C PRO A 80 5.48 8.84 -3.39
N VAL A 81 5.08 7.56 -3.44
CA VAL A 81 5.53 6.61 -4.47
C VAL A 81 4.86 6.92 -5.80
N TYR A 82 3.54 7.14 -5.77
CA TYR A 82 2.77 7.47 -6.97
C TYR A 82 3.21 8.82 -7.58
N GLU A 83 3.38 9.85 -6.75
CA GLU A 83 3.82 11.18 -7.18
C GLU A 83 5.27 11.18 -7.72
N ALA A 84 6.10 10.24 -7.28
CA ALA A 84 7.45 10.01 -7.81
C ALA A 84 7.47 9.13 -9.08
N GLY A 85 6.30 8.80 -9.64
CA GLY A 85 6.16 8.00 -10.86
C GLY A 85 6.34 6.49 -10.66
N GLY A 86 6.34 6.01 -9.41
CA GLY A 86 6.34 4.59 -9.08
C GLY A 86 4.95 3.96 -9.11
N THR A 87 4.92 2.65 -8.93
CA THR A 87 3.70 1.85 -8.96
C THR A 87 3.10 1.71 -7.56
N VAL A 88 1.81 2.01 -7.45
CA VAL A 88 0.98 1.65 -6.29
C VAL A 88 -0.13 0.72 -6.76
N GLU A 89 -0.08 -0.53 -6.29
CA GLU A 89 -1.11 -1.52 -6.57
C GLU A 89 -2.24 -1.39 -5.54
N ILE A 90 -3.50 -1.32 -6.01
CA ILE A 90 -4.69 -1.30 -5.14
C ILE A 90 -5.36 -2.67 -5.16
N ARG A 91 -5.53 -3.30 -4.00
CA ARG A 91 -6.26 -4.56 -3.85
C ARG A 91 -7.39 -4.46 -2.83
N LEU A 92 -8.56 -4.95 -3.21
CA LEU A 92 -9.67 -5.17 -2.29
C LEU A 92 -9.27 -6.20 -1.23
N LEU A 93 -9.60 -5.92 0.03
CA LEU A 93 -9.55 -6.85 1.15
C LEU A 93 -10.99 -7.31 1.42
N PRO A 94 -11.38 -8.50 0.94
CA PRO A 94 -12.71 -9.02 1.22
C PRO A 94 -12.86 -9.22 2.73
N GLU A 95 -14.04 -8.87 3.24
CA GLU A 95 -14.44 -9.35 4.56
C GLU A 95 -14.44 -10.88 4.51
N SER A 96 -13.80 -11.51 5.49
CA SER A 96 -13.84 -12.97 5.63
C SER A 96 -15.21 -13.35 6.17
N GLU A 97 -15.90 -14.32 5.55
CA GLU A 97 -17.06 -14.98 6.16
C GLU A 97 -16.66 -15.83 7.37
#